data_AF-A0AAQ1P971-F1
#
_entry.id   AF-A0AAQ1P971-F1
#
_cell.length_a   1.000
_cell.length_b   1.000
_cell.length_c   1.000
_cell.angle_alpha   90.00
_cell.angle_beta   90.00
_cell.angle_gamma   90.00
#
_symmetry.space_group_name_H-M   'P 1'
#
loop_
_entity.id
_entity.type
_entity.pdbx_description
1 polymer ?
#
loop_
_entity_poly.entity_id
_entity_poly.type
_entity_poly.pdbx_seq_one_letter_code
_entity_poly.pdbx_strand_id
1 'polypeptide(L)'
;MSWELSNPARQRQLETKFKAHGIPFENAGFCDHPNFIERERKDSRYLELYAQYIEAKGYTPDYLDVARRKIDIAAEVLRSEVERDGRLGACVDTSGMLGRMLDRLGVWNYVAKSCLTISFPGKSGAADRYFWSFDEGEFVAPHAIVVAPPYYIIDLTVKQQPYSAKQSALLPSIVLEKCFTRGGWVPEDLANHRFLLELRRRHMPFEIFLKQQSPGMASVMQQLPPRISAFKGTHLKYVIVAVGGFIESLEGITGYKPNGRLAHSIFETDVLPLISKEGLG
;
A
#
# COMPACT_ATOMS: atom_id res chain seq x y z
N MET A 1 -5.36 16.07 14.03
CA MET A 1 -4.61 15.80 12.77
C MET A 1 -5.46 16.18 11.56
N SER A 2 -4.87 16.35 10.37
CA SER A 2 -5.60 16.62 9.11
C SER A 2 -5.14 15.69 7.99
N TRP A 3 -6.07 15.32 7.11
CA TRP A 3 -5.80 14.52 5.92
C TRP A 3 -5.69 15.42 4.69
N GLU A 4 -4.48 15.59 4.16
CA GLU A 4 -4.15 16.60 3.14
C GLU A 4 -4.69 16.28 1.75
N LEU A 5 -5.01 15.01 1.48
CA LEU A 5 -5.56 14.58 0.20
C LEU A 5 -7.08 14.79 0.08
N SER A 6 -7.74 15.25 1.15
CA SER A 6 -9.18 15.51 1.16
C SER A 6 -9.58 16.41 -0.01
N ASN A 7 -10.55 15.96 -0.80
CA ASN A 7 -11.06 16.67 -1.97
C ASN A 7 -12.59 16.52 -2.04
N PRO A 8 -13.36 17.50 -1.51
CA PRO A 8 -14.82 17.41 -1.45
C PRO A 8 -15.51 17.26 -2.81
N ALA A 9 -14.93 17.85 -3.88
CA ALA A 9 -15.49 17.73 -5.22
C ALA A 9 -15.34 16.31 -5.76
N ARG A 10 -14.15 15.72 -5.60
CA ARG A 10 -13.89 14.34 -6.00
C ARG A 10 -14.69 13.34 -5.15
N GLN A 11 -14.79 13.58 -3.84
CA GLN A 11 -15.61 12.77 -2.93
C GLN A 11 -17.06 12.72 -3.43
N ARG A 12 -17.73 13.87 -3.62
CA ARG A 12 -19.13 13.92 -4.11
C ARG A 12 -19.34 13.23 -5.45
N GLN A 13 -18.37 13.35 -6.36
CA GLN A 13 -18.42 12.68 -7.66
C GLN A 13 -18.41 11.15 -7.50
N LEU A 14 -17.54 10.63 -6.63
CA LEU A 14 -17.44 9.19 -6.37
C LEU A 14 -18.67 8.67 -5.62
N GLU A 15 -19.16 9.40 -4.61
CA GLU A 15 -20.40 9.06 -3.90
C GLU A 15 -21.60 9.00 -4.85
N THR A 16 -21.73 9.95 -5.78
CA THR A 16 -22.80 9.95 -6.79
C THR A 16 -22.72 8.69 -7.66
N LYS A 17 -21.51 8.30 -8.06
CA LYS A 17 -21.27 7.08 -8.83
C LYS A 17 -21.60 5.81 -8.03
N PHE A 18 -21.22 5.74 -6.75
CA PHE A 18 -21.55 4.61 -5.89
C PHE A 18 -23.06 4.50 -5.65
N LYS A 19 -23.75 5.61 -5.37
CA LYS A 19 -25.22 5.66 -5.26
C LYS A 19 -25.92 5.17 -6.52
N ALA A 20 -25.49 5.63 -7.70
CA ALA A 20 -26.06 5.22 -8.98
C ALA A 20 -25.92 3.70 -9.24
N HIS A 21 -24.96 3.04 -8.59
CA HIS A 21 -24.76 1.59 -8.67
C HIS A 21 -25.30 0.83 -7.45
N GLY A 22 -26.01 1.49 -6.53
CA GLY A 22 -26.53 0.87 -5.32
C GLY A 22 -25.45 0.38 -4.36
N ILE A 23 -24.27 1.00 -4.36
CA ILE A 23 -23.16 0.64 -3.47
C ILE A 23 -23.23 1.55 -2.24
N PRO A 24 -23.44 1.01 -1.01
CA PRO A 24 -23.32 1.78 0.21
C PRO A 24 -21.85 2.17 0.42
N PHE A 25 -21.57 3.39 0.85
CA PHE A 25 -20.21 3.94 0.99
C PHE A 25 -20.00 4.63 2.35
N GLU A 26 -20.92 4.40 3.29
CA GLU A 26 -20.93 4.99 4.62
C GLU A 26 -19.89 4.37 5.54
N ASN A 27 -19.58 3.08 5.34
CA ASN A 27 -18.69 2.30 6.20
C ASN A 27 -17.42 1.88 5.47
N ALA A 28 -16.30 1.80 6.21
CA ALA A 28 -15.05 1.24 5.71
C ALA A 28 -15.24 -0.20 5.22
N GLY A 29 -14.45 -0.62 4.24
CA GLY A 29 -14.54 -1.98 3.68
C GLY A 29 -15.73 -2.22 2.74
N PHE A 30 -16.44 -1.17 2.29
CA PHE A 30 -17.59 -1.36 1.39
C PHE A 30 -17.22 -1.96 0.02
N CYS A 31 -15.93 -2.07 -0.31
CA CYS A 31 -15.47 -2.83 -1.46
C CYS A 31 -15.90 -4.32 -1.42
N ASP A 32 -16.23 -4.85 -0.24
CA ASP A 32 -16.76 -6.21 -0.07
C ASP A 32 -18.29 -6.29 -0.30
N HIS A 33 -18.97 -5.17 -0.50
CA HIS A 33 -20.40 -5.17 -0.75
C HIS A 33 -20.71 -5.91 -2.08
N PRO A 34 -21.73 -6.77 -2.17
CA PRO A 34 -22.02 -7.54 -3.38
C PRO A 34 -22.14 -6.68 -4.65
N ASN A 35 -22.79 -5.51 -4.55
CA ASN A 35 -22.90 -4.58 -5.67
C ASN A 35 -21.55 -3.98 -6.09
N PHE A 36 -20.60 -3.82 -5.18
CA PHE A 36 -19.25 -3.38 -5.54
C PHE A 36 -18.52 -4.51 -6.28
N ILE A 37 -18.53 -5.73 -5.73
CA ILE A 37 -17.91 -6.91 -6.34
C ILE A 37 -18.47 -7.17 -7.75
N GLU A 38 -19.79 -7.04 -7.94
CA GLU A 38 -20.40 -7.22 -9.26
C GLU A 38 -19.87 -6.21 -10.29
N ARG A 39 -19.62 -4.96 -9.86
CA ARG A 39 -19.06 -3.93 -10.72
C ARG A 39 -17.57 -4.13 -10.96
N GLU A 40 -16.84 -4.52 -9.94
CA GLU A 40 -15.40 -4.78 -10.00
C GLU A 40 -15.07 -5.97 -10.94
N ARG A 41 -15.87 -7.03 -10.91
CA ARG A 41 -15.77 -8.15 -11.88
C ARG A 41 -15.94 -7.71 -13.34
N LYS A 42 -16.67 -6.62 -13.59
CA LYS A 42 -16.89 -6.06 -14.94
C LYS A 42 -15.83 -5.01 -15.31
N ASP A 43 -15.29 -4.31 -14.31
CA ASP A 43 -14.30 -3.26 -14.47
C ASP A 43 -13.38 -3.22 -13.24
N SER A 44 -12.18 -3.79 -13.38
CA SER A 44 -11.20 -3.89 -12.28
C SER A 44 -10.78 -2.53 -11.71
N ARG A 45 -11.06 -1.43 -12.41
CA ARG A 45 -10.80 -0.06 -11.93
C ARG A 45 -11.69 0.35 -10.77
N TYR A 46 -12.71 -0.43 -10.38
CA TYR A 46 -13.52 -0.11 -9.21
C TYR A 46 -12.70 -0.04 -7.92
N LEU A 47 -11.70 -0.90 -7.75
CA LEU A 47 -10.76 -0.80 -6.62
C LEU A 47 -9.99 0.52 -6.64
N GLU A 48 -9.63 1.02 -7.81
CA GLU A 48 -8.99 2.34 -7.95
C GLU A 48 -9.93 3.47 -7.53
N LEU A 49 -11.23 3.36 -7.85
CA LEU A 49 -12.25 4.32 -7.40
C LEU A 49 -12.42 4.29 -5.88
N TYR A 50 -12.34 3.11 -5.26
CA TYR A 50 -12.36 2.96 -3.81
C TYR A 50 -11.15 3.63 -3.15
N ALA A 51 -9.94 3.38 -3.65
CA ALA A 51 -8.74 4.06 -3.16
C ALA A 51 -8.82 5.59 -3.31
N GLN A 52 -9.29 6.07 -4.46
CA GLN A 52 -9.49 7.50 -4.70
C GLN A 52 -10.56 8.10 -3.79
N TYR A 53 -11.59 7.35 -3.43
CA TYR A 53 -12.59 7.79 -2.45
C TYR A 53 -11.96 7.93 -1.07
N ILE A 54 -11.14 6.96 -0.65
CA ILE A 54 -10.41 7.05 0.63
C ILE A 54 -9.49 8.26 0.66
N GLU A 55 -8.75 8.54 -0.41
CA GLU A 55 -7.91 9.74 -0.49
C GLU A 55 -8.74 11.03 -0.47
N ALA A 56 -9.83 11.09 -1.21
CA ALA A 56 -10.63 12.32 -1.34
C ALA A 56 -11.56 12.58 -0.14
N LYS A 57 -11.88 11.56 0.65
CA LYS A 57 -12.84 11.67 1.76
C LYS A 57 -12.34 12.66 2.82
N GLY A 58 -13.24 13.55 3.26
CA GLY A 58 -13.03 14.37 4.44
C GLY A 58 -13.15 13.54 5.72
N TYR A 59 -12.12 13.55 6.56
CA TYR A 59 -12.10 12.88 7.85
C TYR A 59 -12.14 13.89 9.00
N THR A 60 -12.85 13.57 10.06
CA THR A 60 -12.82 14.37 11.29
C THR A 60 -11.50 14.14 12.04
N PRO A 61 -11.02 15.13 12.82
CA PRO A 61 -9.86 14.95 13.68
C PRO A 61 -9.99 13.74 14.62
N ASP A 62 -11.17 13.57 15.25
CA ASP A 62 -11.45 12.45 16.15
C ASP A 62 -11.31 11.09 15.46
N TYR A 63 -11.83 10.97 14.23
CA TYR A 63 -11.65 9.74 13.45
C TYR A 63 -10.16 9.48 13.20
N LEU A 64 -9.39 10.50 12.78
CA LEU A 64 -7.97 10.33 12.47
C LEU A 64 -7.16 9.94 13.70
N ASP A 65 -7.49 10.47 14.88
CA ASP A 65 -6.81 10.15 16.12
C ASP A 65 -7.10 8.70 16.57
N VAL A 66 -8.36 8.26 16.47
CA VAL A 66 -8.77 6.88 16.74
C VAL A 66 -8.18 5.90 15.72
N ALA A 67 -8.22 6.24 14.43
CA ALA A 67 -7.68 5.43 13.35
C ALA A 67 -6.17 5.26 13.50
N ARG A 68 -5.45 6.35 13.79
CA ARG A 68 -4.00 6.30 14.06
C ARG A 68 -3.68 5.26 15.14
N ARG A 69 -4.36 5.31 16.28
CA ARG A 69 -4.11 4.39 17.39
C ARG A 69 -4.37 2.93 16.97
N LYS A 70 -5.48 2.67 16.28
CA LYS A 70 -5.82 1.34 15.75
C LYS A 70 -4.75 0.82 14.78
N ILE A 71 -4.29 1.69 13.88
CA ILE A 71 -3.24 1.37 12.91
C ILE A 71 -1.92 1.08 13.62
N ASP A 72 -1.48 1.94 14.54
CA ASP A 72 -0.22 1.79 15.28
C ASP A 72 -0.12 0.41 15.95
N ILE A 73 -1.20 0.01 16.64
CA ILE A 73 -1.26 -1.28 17.35
C ILE A 73 -1.24 -2.45 16.37
N ALA A 74 -2.12 -2.45 15.36
CA ALA A 74 -2.20 -3.55 14.39
C ALA A 74 -0.90 -3.70 13.59
N ALA A 75 -0.32 -2.57 13.18
CA ALA A 75 0.93 -2.52 12.45
C ALA A 75 2.10 -3.09 13.27
N GLU A 76 2.25 -2.68 14.54
CA GLU A 76 3.36 -3.11 15.37
C GLU A 76 3.27 -4.60 15.75
N VAL A 77 2.07 -5.08 16.06
CA VAL A 77 1.82 -6.51 16.32
C VAL A 77 2.18 -7.34 15.09
N LEU A 78 1.61 -7.00 13.93
CA LEU A 78 1.84 -7.78 12.72
C LEU A 78 3.29 -7.69 12.22
N ARG A 79 3.91 -6.51 12.30
CA ARG A 79 5.34 -6.32 12.00
C ARG A 79 6.21 -7.22 12.86
N SER A 80 5.94 -7.29 14.17
CA SER A 80 6.68 -8.14 15.10
C SER A 80 6.54 -9.62 14.79
N GLU A 81 5.32 -10.06 14.42
CA GLU A 81 5.06 -11.44 14.00
C GLU A 81 5.85 -11.80 12.73
N VAL A 82 5.81 -10.94 11.71
CA VAL A 82 6.50 -11.15 10.44
C VAL A 82 8.02 -11.11 10.61
N GLU A 83 8.54 -10.18 11.43
CA GLU A 83 9.98 -10.12 11.72
C GLU A 83 10.48 -11.38 12.43
N ARG A 84 9.71 -11.90 13.38
CA ARG A 84 10.06 -13.15 14.09
C ARG A 84 9.98 -14.38 13.22
N ASP A 85 9.03 -14.43 12.29
CA ASP A 85 8.92 -15.52 11.30
C ASP A 85 10.15 -15.56 10.37
N GLY A 86 10.72 -14.39 10.07
CA GLY A 86 11.95 -14.24 9.30
C GLY A 86 11.78 -14.47 7.79
N ARG A 87 10.57 -14.78 7.31
CA ARG A 87 10.28 -14.92 5.88
C ARG A 87 10.49 -13.59 5.15
N LEU A 88 11.32 -13.63 4.11
CA LEU A 88 11.51 -12.51 3.20
C LEU A 88 10.45 -12.52 2.09
N GLY A 89 10.15 -11.35 1.52
CA GLY A 89 9.29 -11.24 0.34
C GLY A 89 7.80 -11.45 0.62
N ALA A 90 7.35 -11.37 1.88
CA ALA A 90 5.94 -11.54 2.25
C ALA A 90 5.12 -10.23 2.19
N CYS A 91 5.50 -9.28 1.32
CA CYS A 91 4.90 -7.93 1.30
C CYS A 91 3.41 -7.95 0.95
N VAL A 92 3.02 -8.75 -0.05
CA VAL A 92 1.61 -8.88 -0.48
C VAL A 92 0.78 -9.50 0.65
N ASP A 93 1.21 -10.65 1.17
CA ASP A 93 0.53 -11.35 2.26
C ASP A 93 0.35 -10.45 3.49
N THR A 94 1.44 -9.80 3.93
CA THR A 94 1.44 -8.95 5.13
C THR A 94 0.56 -7.71 4.96
N SER A 95 0.63 -7.05 3.80
CA SER A 95 -0.23 -5.89 3.52
C SER A 95 -1.71 -6.28 3.46
N GLY A 96 -2.01 -7.47 2.93
CA GLY A 96 -3.34 -8.04 2.94
C GLY A 96 -3.91 -8.30 4.32
N MET A 97 -3.12 -9.00 5.15
CA MET A 97 -3.46 -9.25 6.55
C MET A 97 -3.76 -7.95 7.26
N LEU A 98 -2.88 -6.94 7.12
CA LEU A 98 -3.09 -5.63 7.73
C LEU A 98 -4.37 -4.97 7.21
N GLY A 99 -4.58 -4.91 5.89
CA GLY A 99 -5.78 -4.31 5.30
C GLY A 99 -7.07 -4.91 5.86
N ARG A 100 -7.15 -6.25 5.93
CA ARG A 100 -8.31 -6.94 6.50
C ARG A 100 -8.47 -6.75 8.01
N MET A 101 -7.38 -6.64 8.76
CA MET A 101 -7.46 -6.24 10.18
C MET A 101 -8.02 -4.83 10.33
N LEU A 102 -7.60 -3.89 9.48
CA LEU A 102 -8.09 -2.51 9.49
C LEU A 102 -9.56 -2.41 9.09
N ASP A 103 -10.02 -3.21 8.12
CA ASP A 103 -11.44 -3.33 7.77
C ASP A 103 -12.27 -3.74 8.99
N ARG A 104 -11.82 -4.77 9.74
CA ARG A 104 -12.49 -5.23 10.97
C ARG A 104 -12.49 -4.18 12.08
N LEU A 105 -11.48 -3.31 12.11
CA LEU A 105 -11.39 -2.20 13.05
C LEU A 105 -12.21 -0.97 12.61
N GLY A 106 -12.86 -1.01 11.45
CA GLY A 106 -13.62 0.11 10.88
C GLY A 106 -12.74 1.26 10.40
N VAL A 107 -11.50 0.96 9.99
CA VAL A 107 -10.54 1.94 9.50
C VAL A 107 -10.53 1.94 7.98
N TRP A 108 -10.79 3.10 7.38
CA TRP A 108 -10.67 3.33 5.94
C TRP A 108 -9.24 3.05 5.48
N ASN A 109 -9.08 2.08 4.59
CA ASN A 109 -7.79 1.67 4.07
C ASN A 109 -7.90 1.05 2.67
N TYR A 110 -6.78 1.01 1.95
CA TYR A 110 -6.62 0.18 0.76
C TYR A 110 -5.20 -0.39 0.68
N VAL A 111 -5.06 -1.55 0.03
CA VAL A 111 -3.76 -2.14 -0.29
C VAL A 111 -3.35 -1.71 -1.69
N ALA A 112 -2.09 -1.33 -1.85
CA ALA A 112 -1.54 -0.88 -3.12
C ALA A 112 -0.32 -1.71 -3.50
N LYS A 113 -0.22 -2.03 -4.79
CA LYS A 113 1.04 -2.44 -5.40
C LYS A 113 1.81 -1.19 -5.79
N SER A 114 3.07 -1.14 -5.41
CA SER A 114 3.96 -0.03 -5.68
C SER A 114 5.31 -0.52 -6.19
N CYS A 115 5.84 0.14 -7.21
CA CYS A 115 7.28 0.08 -7.42
C CYS A 115 7.97 0.84 -6.30
N LEU A 116 9.08 0.30 -5.79
CA LEU A 116 9.86 0.89 -4.71
C LEU A 116 11.27 1.16 -5.19
N THR A 117 11.67 2.42 -5.15
CA THR A 117 13.06 2.86 -5.32
C THR A 117 13.63 3.23 -3.96
N ILE A 118 14.72 2.57 -3.57
CA ILE A 118 15.44 2.82 -2.33
C ILE A 118 16.79 3.45 -2.67
N SER A 119 16.95 4.72 -2.33
CA SER A 119 18.21 5.43 -2.50
C SER A 119 18.92 5.59 -1.16
N PHE A 120 20.08 4.95 -1.03
CA PHE A 120 20.87 4.97 0.21
C PHE A 120 21.76 6.22 0.29
N PRO A 121 22.18 6.66 1.49
CA PRO A 121 23.10 7.78 1.61
C PRO A 121 24.38 7.53 0.83
N GLY A 122 24.83 8.47 -0.02
CA GLY A 122 26.02 8.27 -0.85
C GLY A 122 27.28 7.92 -0.05
N LYS A 123 27.44 8.51 1.14
CA LYS A 123 28.52 8.19 2.09
C LYS A 123 28.53 6.73 2.58
N SER A 124 27.41 6.03 2.45
CA SER A 124 27.36 4.61 2.79
C SER A 124 28.06 3.75 1.74
N GLY A 125 28.10 4.16 0.47
CA GLY A 125 28.56 3.31 -0.64
C GLY A 125 27.71 2.06 -0.85
N ALA A 126 26.43 2.08 -0.43
CA ALA A 126 25.45 1.07 -0.82
C ALA A 126 24.78 1.51 -2.13
N ALA A 127 24.66 0.60 -3.09
CA ALA A 127 23.93 0.87 -4.32
C ALA A 127 22.42 0.89 -4.06
N ASP A 128 21.72 1.70 -4.85
CA ASP A 128 20.26 1.80 -4.85
C ASP A 128 19.61 0.44 -5.12
N ARG A 129 18.39 0.26 -4.61
CA ARG A 129 17.58 -0.94 -4.81
C ARG A 129 16.25 -0.59 -5.43
N TYR A 130 15.79 -1.49 -6.29
CA TYR A 130 14.59 -1.30 -7.09
C TYR A 130 13.70 -2.53 -7.01
N PHE A 131 12.39 -2.29 -6.94
CA PHE A 131 11.34 -3.30 -7.04
C PHE A 131 10.44 -2.88 -8.21
N TRP A 132 10.74 -3.40 -9.41
CA TRP A 132 10.15 -2.94 -10.66
C TRP A 132 8.86 -3.67 -11.03
N SER A 133 8.06 -3.04 -11.91
CA SER A 133 6.92 -3.71 -12.56
C SER A 133 7.29 -4.26 -13.93
N PHE A 134 8.26 -3.63 -14.61
CA PHE A 134 8.77 -4.07 -15.91
C PHE A 134 10.21 -4.54 -15.76
N ASP A 135 10.38 -5.84 -15.62
CA ASP A 135 11.67 -6.46 -15.38
C ASP A 135 11.99 -7.52 -16.44
N GLU A 136 13.25 -7.59 -16.84
CA GLU A 136 13.83 -8.57 -17.75
C GLU A 136 14.97 -9.30 -17.03
N GLY A 137 14.79 -10.59 -16.75
CA GLY A 137 15.80 -11.42 -16.10
C GLY A 137 15.37 -11.86 -14.69
N GLU A 138 16.04 -11.34 -13.66
CA GLU A 138 15.70 -11.64 -12.26
C GLU A 138 14.45 -10.86 -11.83
N PHE A 139 13.28 -11.44 -12.07
CA PHE A 139 11.99 -10.81 -11.75
C PHE A 139 11.86 -10.51 -10.25
N VAL A 140 12.01 -9.25 -9.87
CA VAL A 140 11.61 -8.77 -8.54
C VAL A 140 10.17 -8.30 -8.62
N ALA A 141 9.26 -8.98 -7.93
CA ALA A 141 7.86 -8.56 -7.89
C ALA A 141 7.74 -7.14 -7.30
N PRO A 142 6.82 -6.31 -7.80
CA PRO A 142 6.55 -5.00 -7.21
C PRO A 142 6.13 -5.14 -5.75
N HIS A 143 6.49 -4.14 -4.95
CA HIS A 143 6.25 -4.13 -3.51
C HIS A 143 4.77 -3.87 -3.18
N ALA A 144 4.34 -4.21 -1.97
CA ALA A 144 2.98 -3.94 -1.52
C ALA A 144 2.99 -3.13 -0.22
N ILE A 145 2.08 -2.16 -0.15
CA ILE A 145 1.90 -1.26 1.00
C ILE A 145 0.42 -1.12 1.34
N VAL A 146 0.13 -0.64 2.54
CA VAL A 146 -1.21 -0.19 2.93
C VAL A 146 -1.23 1.33 3.02
N VAL A 147 -2.37 1.91 2.65
CA VAL A 147 -2.67 3.33 2.85
C VAL A 147 -3.91 3.41 3.71
N ALA A 148 -3.81 4.11 4.85
CA ALA A 148 -4.92 4.25 5.78
C ALA A 148 -4.79 5.57 6.55
N PRO A 149 -5.70 6.55 6.37
CA PRO A 149 -5.59 7.83 7.06
C PRO A 149 -5.48 7.68 8.59
N PRO A 150 -4.53 8.39 9.25
CA PRO A 150 -3.72 9.49 8.72
C PRO A 150 -2.40 9.10 8.05
N TYR A 151 -2.12 7.82 7.83
CA TYR A 151 -0.89 7.33 7.21
C TYR A 151 -0.99 7.26 5.69
N TYR A 152 -0.05 7.93 5.03
CA TYR A 152 0.14 7.86 3.58
C TYR A 152 1.00 6.66 3.18
N ILE A 153 1.78 6.08 4.06
CA ILE A 153 2.53 4.86 3.76
C ILE A 153 2.54 4.00 5.02
N ILE A 154 2.05 2.77 4.91
CA ILE A 154 2.24 1.73 5.90
C ILE A 154 2.94 0.57 5.21
N ASP A 155 4.20 0.36 5.55
CA ASP A 155 5.02 -0.71 4.99
C ASP A 155 5.68 -1.49 6.13
N LEU A 156 5.13 -2.68 6.38
CA LEU A 156 5.59 -3.59 7.44
C LEU A 156 6.74 -4.48 6.99
N THR A 157 7.10 -4.45 5.70
CA THR A 157 8.00 -5.43 5.08
C THR A 157 9.17 -4.80 4.34
N VAL A 158 9.34 -3.47 4.47
CA VAL A 158 10.42 -2.71 3.82
C VAL A 158 11.81 -3.26 4.11
N LYS A 159 12.01 -3.87 5.29
CA LYS A 159 13.29 -4.45 5.71
C LYS A 159 13.34 -5.97 5.50
N GLN A 160 12.19 -6.60 5.29
CA GLN A 160 11.98 -8.03 5.10
C GLN A 160 12.04 -8.40 3.61
N GLN A 161 13.02 -7.84 2.91
CA GLN A 161 13.36 -8.16 1.52
C GLN A 161 14.84 -8.59 1.46
N PRO A 162 15.29 -9.28 0.39
CA PRO A 162 16.67 -9.73 0.27
C PRO A 162 17.64 -8.55 0.12
N TYR A 163 18.24 -8.14 1.23
CA TYR A 163 19.26 -7.09 1.28
C TYR A 163 20.59 -7.62 1.80
N SER A 164 21.69 -6.94 1.43
CA SER A 164 22.95 -7.12 2.16
C SER A 164 22.80 -6.59 3.60
N ALA A 165 23.62 -7.09 4.54
CA ALA A 165 23.64 -6.60 5.92
C ALA A 165 23.81 -5.07 6.00
N LYS A 166 24.65 -4.51 5.12
CA LYS A 166 24.88 -3.07 4.99
C LYS A 166 23.62 -2.30 4.58
N GLN A 167 22.87 -2.81 3.60
CA GLN A 167 21.61 -2.20 3.15
C GLN A 167 20.52 -2.32 4.23
N SER A 168 20.37 -3.50 4.84
CA SER A 168 19.38 -3.75 5.89
C SER A 168 19.58 -2.83 7.11
N ALA A 169 20.82 -2.52 7.50
CA ALA A 169 21.12 -1.59 8.60
C ALA A 169 20.65 -0.14 8.34
N LEU A 170 20.44 0.23 7.07
CA LEU A 170 20.03 1.57 6.64
C LEU A 170 18.52 1.69 6.40
N LEU A 171 17.75 0.63 6.68
CA LEU A 171 16.31 0.58 6.51
C LEU A 171 15.59 0.57 7.86
N PRO A 172 14.43 1.24 7.97
CA PRO A 172 13.59 1.15 9.16
C PRO A 172 12.95 -0.24 9.23
N SER A 173 12.59 -0.72 10.42
CA SER A 173 11.84 -1.97 10.58
C SER A 173 10.40 -1.87 10.07
N ILE A 174 9.87 -0.66 9.99
CA ILE A 174 8.52 -0.32 9.53
C ILE A 174 8.50 1.11 9.00
N VAL A 175 7.70 1.37 7.97
CA VAL A 175 7.36 2.73 7.53
C VAL A 175 5.94 3.05 7.96
N LEU A 176 5.78 4.14 8.71
CA LEU A 176 4.50 4.72 9.11
C LEU A 176 4.56 6.23 8.80
N GLU A 177 4.32 6.59 7.54
CA GLU A 177 4.49 7.96 7.06
C GLU A 177 3.20 8.78 7.21
N LYS A 178 3.27 9.89 7.95
CA LYS A 178 2.15 10.82 8.20
C LYS A 178 2.26 12.12 7.41
N CYS A 179 3.41 12.37 6.79
CA CYS A 179 3.64 13.56 5.98
C CYS A 179 3.50 13.18 4.51
N PHE A 180 2.67 13.91 3.77
CA PHE A 180 2.49 13.66 2.36
C PHE A 180 3.52 14.43 1.53
N THR A 181 4.60 13.75 1.14
CA THR A 181 5.53 14.30 0.15
C THR A 181 5.16 13.78 -1.24
N ARG A 182 4.56 14.64 -2.05
CA ARG A 182 4.24 14.33 -3.45
C ARG A 182 5.53 14.25 -4.28
N GLY A 183 5.82 13.07 -4.79
CA GLY A 183 6.95 12.83 -5.71
C GLY A 183 6.55 12.86 -7.18
N GLY A 184 7.55 12.99 -8.05
CA GLY A 184 7.46 12.53 -9.44
C GLY A 184 7.97 11.10 -9.59
N TRP A 185 7.70 10.47 -10.73
CA TRP A 185 8.32 9.21 -11.12
C TRP A 185 9.17 9.42 -12.37
N VAL A 186 10.18 8.57 -12.52
CA VAL A 186 10.99 8.45 -13.74
C VAL A 186 10.91 7.01 -14.26
N PRO A 187 11.18 6.73 -15.54
CA PRO A 187 11.11 5.38 -16.09
C PRO A 187 11.91 4.33 -15.29
N GLU A 188 13.04 4.72 -14.70
CA GLU A 188 13.89 3.89 -13.84
C GLU A 188 13.22 3.46 -12.52
N ASP A 189 12.12 4.11 -12.12
CA ASP A 189 11.32 3.66 -10.98
C ASP A 189 10.43 2.47 -11.33
N LEU A 190 10.12 2.28 -12.61
CA LEU A 190 9.13 1.32 -13.07
C LEU A 190 9.75 0.15 -13.80
N ALA A 191 10.89 0.38 -14.45
CA ALA A 191 11.52 -0.59 -15.32
C ALA A 191 13.03 -0.69 -15.11
N ASN A 192 13.53 -1.91 -15.31
CA ASN A 192 14.96 -2.16 -15.24
C ASN A 192 15.72 -1.47 -16.39
N HIS A 193 17.01 -1.21 -16.17
CA HIS A 193 17.82 -0.49 -17.16
C HIS A 193 17.94 -1.21 -18.51
N ARG A 194 17.92 -2.54 -18.52
CA ARG A 194 18.02 -3.33 -19.75
C ARG A 194 16.78 -3.14 -20.64
N PHE A 195 15.60 -3.19 -20.02
CA PHE A 195 14.32 -2.93 -20.66
C PHE A 195 14.25 -1.51 -21.23
N LEU A 196 14.69 -0.52 -20.45
CA LEU A 196 14.77 0.87 -20.91
C LEU A 196 15.72 1.05 -22.10
N LEU A 197 16.86 0.35 -22.11
CA LEU A 197 17.78 0.35 -23.25
C LEU A 197 17.15 -0.28 -24.49
N GLU A 198 16.35 -1.34 -24.32
CA GLU A 198 15.65 -1.97 -25.43
C GLU A 198 14.60 -1.05 -26.05
N LEU A 199 13.76 -0.40 -25.24
CA LEU A 199 12.79 0.59 -25.73
C LEU A 199 13.49 1.74 -26.47
N ARG A 200 14.62 2.20 -25.96
CA ARG A 200 15.44 3.23 -26.63
C ARG A 200 15.93 2.75 -28.00
N ARG A 201 16.41 1.51 -28.14
CA ARG A 201 16.81 0.94 -29.45
C ARG A 201 15.65 0.87 -30.44
N ARG A 202 14.44 0.63 -29.93
CA ARG A 202 13.19 0.64 -30.72
C ARG A 202 12.63 2.04 -30.97
N HIS A 203 13.32 3.10 -30.56
CA HIS A 203 12.87 4.50 -30.65
C HIS A 203 11.48 4.72 -30.02
N MET A 204 11.17 3.99 -28.95
CA MET A 204 9.90 4.05 -28.25
C MET A 204 10.06 4.75 -26.89
N PRO A 205 9.46 5.94 -26.68
CA PRO A 205 9.39 6.58 -25.37
C PRO A 205 8.66 5.68 -24.35
N PHE A 206 9.15 5.66 -23.10
CA PHE A 206 8.60 4.81 -22.05
C PHE A 206 7.13 5.15 -21.74
N GLU A 207 6.76 6.43 -21.78
CA GLU A 207 5.39 6.88 -21.53
C GLU A 207 4.42 6.39 -22.60
N ILE A 208 4.88 6.28 -23.85
CA ILE A 208 4.09 5.72 -24.95
C ILE A 208 3.92 4.21 -24.74
N PHE A 209 5.00 3.50 -24.41
CA PHE A 209 4.96 2.09 -24.06
C PHE A 209 3.97 1.83 -22.91
N LEU A 210 4.09 2.58 -21.81
CA LEU A 210 3.25 2.42 -20.62
C LEU A 210 1.76 2.61 -20.94
N LYS A 211 1.41 3.65 -21.71
CA LYS A 211 0.02 3.91 -22.12
C LYS A 211 -0.55 2.82 -23.04
N GLN A 212 0.29 2.21 -23.88
CA GLN A 212 -0.14 1.17 -24.81
C GLN A 212 -0.28 -0.20 -24.12
N GLN A 213 0.71 -0.58 -23.31
CA GLN A 213 0.81 -1.92 -22.73
C GLN A 213 0.15 -2.03 -21.36
N SER A 214 0.05 -0.93 -20.61
CA SER A 214 -0.52 -0.94 -19.26
C SER A 214 -1.30 0.36 -18.99
N PRO A 215 -2.36 0.65 -19.77
CA PRO A 215 -3.16 1.87 -19.61
C PRO A 215 -3.80 2.00 -18.22
N GLY A 216 -4.15 0.88 -17.58
CA GLY A 216 -4.64 0.85 -16.19
C GLY A 216 -3.59 1.38 -15.22
N MET A 217 -2.36 0.86 -15.28
CA MET A 217 -1.23 1.35 -14.47
C MET A 217 -0.97 2.84 -14.70
N ALA A 218 -0.97 3.28 -15.96
CA ALA A 218 -0.82 4.70 -16.29
C ALA A 218 -1.91 5.58 -15.65
N SER A 219 -3.15 5.08 -15.65
CA SER A 219 -4.29 5.76 -15.04
C SER A 219 -4.15 5.84 -13.52
N VAL A 220 -3.78 4.73 -12.86
CA VAL A 220 -3.55 4.68 -11.41
C VAL A 220 -2.48 5.67 -10.99
N MET A 221 -1.33 5.66 -11.65
CA MET A 221 -0.21 6.57 -11.32
C MET A 221 -0.55 8.05 -11.50
N GLN A 222 -1.50 8.36 -12.39
CA GLN A 222 -1.99 9.73 -12.56
C GLN A 222 -2.89 10.17 -11.40
N GLN A 223 -3.71 9.26 -10.88
CA GLN A 223 -4.66 9.55 -9.80
C GLN A 223 -4.02 9.44 -8.42
N LEU A 224 -3.12 8.49 -8.23
CA LEU A 224 -2.44 8.19 -6.97
C LEU A 224 -0.95 8.55 -7.12
N PRO A 225 -0.54 9.75 -6.69
CA PRO A 225 0.82 10.23 -6.93
C PRO A 225 1.87 9.44 -6.14
N PRO A 226 3.13 9.38 -6.63
CA PRO A 226 4.24 8.81 -5.88
C PRO A 226 4.43 9.47 -4.52
N ARG A 227 4.89 8.67 -3.55
CA ARG A 227 5.08 9.07 -2.16
C ARG A 227 6.50 8.80 -1.72
N ILE A 228 7.07 9.70 -0.93
CA ILE A 228 8.45 9.61 -0.45
C ILE A 228 8.46 9.58 1.07
N SER A 229 9.18 8.61 1.63
CA SER A 229 9.55 8.53 3.05
C SER A 229 11.07 8.65 3.17
N ALA A 230 11.55 9.30 4.24
CA ALA A 230 12.97 9.45 4.52
C ALA A 230 13.33 8.88 5.90
N PHE A 231 14.39 8.07 5.96
CA PHE A 231 14.88 7.49 7.20
C PHE A 231 16.41 7.54 7.23
N LYS A 232 16.99 8.31 8.16
CA LYS A 232 18.45 8.42 8.35
C LYS A 232 19.24 8.70 7.04
N GLY A 233 18.63 9.46 6.12
CA GLY A 233 19.17 9.80 4.80
C GLY A 233 18.91 8.78 3.70
N THR A 234 18.33 7.62 4.02
CA THR A 234 17.77 6.69 3.03
C THR A 234 16.41 7.22 2.58
N HIS A 235 16.19 7.28 1.26
CA HIS A 235 14.93 7.71 0.66
C HIS A 235 14.20 6.51 0.07
N LEU A 236 12.92 6.38 0.41
CA LEU A 236 12.03 5.33 -0.05
C LEU A 236 10.95 5.98 -0.90
N LYS A 237 10.99 5.75 -2.22
CA LYS A 237 10.02 6.31 -3.17
C LYS A 237 9.09 5.20 -3.65
N TYR A 238 7.81 5.35 -3.32
CA TYR A 238 6.74 4.41 -3.64
C TYR A 238 5.92 4.97 -4.80
N VAL A 239 5.97 4.32 -5.96
CA VAL A 239 5.14 4.65 -7.13
C VAL A 239 3.98 3.67 -7.17
N ILE A 240 2.77 4.11 -6.82
CA ILE A 240 1.59 3.23 -6.81
C ILE A 240 1.20 2.91 -8.25
N VAL A 241 1.25 1.62 -8.60
CA VAL A 241 1.03 1.12 -9.96
C VAL A 241 -0.27 0.36 -10.11
N ALA A 242 -0.83 -0.14 -9.02
CA ALA A 242 -2.15 -0.75 -8.98
C ALA A 242 -2.73 -0.70 -7.56
N VAL A 243 -4.05 -0.75 -7.47
CA VAL A 243 -4.77 -0.99 -6.21
C VAL A 243 -5.23 -2.44 -6.22
N GLY A 244 -5.03 -3.13 -5.11
CA GLY A 244 -5.47 -4.51 -4.94
C GLY A 244 -6.08 -4.70 -3.56
N GLY A 245 -6.93 -5.71 -3.43
CA GLY A 245 -7.40 -6.20 -2.14
C GLY A 245 -7.24 -7.71 -2.08
N PHE A 246 -7.19 -8.27 -0.89
CA PHE A 246 -7.43 -9.70 -0.72
C PHE A 246 -8.92 -9.92 -0.92
N ILE A 247 -9.32 -10.86 -1.77
CA ILE A 247 -10.75 -11.14 -1.97
C ILE A 247 -11.32 -11.78 -0.70
N GLU A 248 -10.47 -12.49 0.03
CA GLU A 248 -10.78 -13.20 1.25
C GLU A 248 -11.02 -12.24 2.41
N SER A 249 -11.97 -12.61 3.29
CA SER A 249 -12.08 -12.01 4.62
C SER A 249 -10.85 -12.34 5.46
N LEU A 250 -10.71 -11.69 6.61
CA LEU A 250 -9.59 -11.94 7.54
C LEU A 250 -9.46 -13.43 7.92
N GLU A 251 -10.57 -14.12 8.10
CA GLU A 251 -10.64 -15.56 8.40
C GLU A 251 -10.22 -16.43 7.20
N GLY A 252 -10.52 -15.95 5.99
CA GLY A 252 -10.17 -16.62 4.74
C GLY A 252 -8.70 -16.49 4.35
N ILE A 253 -7.91 -15.64 5.02
CA ILE A 253 -6.46 -15.56 4.82
C ILE A 253 -5.80 -16.79 5.46
N THR A 254 -5.69 -17.87 4.69
CA THR A 254 -5.09 -19.14 5.13
C THR A 254 -3.74 -19.44 4.50
N GLY A 255 -3.29 -18.63 3.54
CA GLY A 255 -2.05 -18.81 2.77
C GLY A 255 -0.80 -18.62 3.64
N TYR A 256 -0.46 -17.36 3.93
CA TYR A 256 0.66 -17.05 4.82
C TYR A 256 0.25 -17.08 6.29
N LYS A 257 1.12 -17.68 7.11
CA LYS A 257 0.92 -17.86 8.55
C LYS A 257 2.21 -17.51 9.29
N PRO A 258 2.48 -16.22 9.60
CA PRO A 258 3.70 -15.86 10.32
C PRO A 258 3.74 -16.58 11.66
N ASN A 259 4.87 -17.23 11.97
CA ASN A 259 5.06 -18.09 13.13
C ASN A 259 4.00 -19.20 13.25
N GLY A 260 3.47 -19.69 12.11
CA GLY A 260 2.43 -20.71 12.05
C GLY A 260 1.03 -20.22 12.46
N ARG A 261 0.83 -18.92 12.68
CA ARG A 261 -0.44 -18.35 13.15
C ARG A 261 -1.25 -17.74 12.01
N LEU A 262 -2.56 -17.92 12.04
CA LEU A 262 -3.49 -17.33 11.07
C LEU A 262 -3.67 -15.83 11.36
N ALA A 263 -3.99 -15.06 10.31
CA ALA A 263 -4.23 -13.62 10.41
C ALA A 263 -5.33 -13.29 11.42
N HIS A 264 -6.46 -14.00 11.38
CA HIS A 264 -7.55 -13.80 12.33
C HIS A 264 -7.13 -14.13 13.77
N SER A 265 -6.31 -15.18 13.98
CA SER A 265 -5.86 -15.55 15.32
C SER A 265 -4.96 -14.48 15.92
N ILE A 266 -4.02 -13.93 15.15
CA ILE A 266 -3.17 -12.80 15.57
C ILE A 266 -4.06 -11.59 15.92
N PHE A 267 -5.05 -11.29 15.08
CA PHE A 267 -5.96 -10.18 15.30
C PHE A 267 -6.74 -10.31 16.62
N GLU A 268 -7.36 -11.46 16.87
CA GLU A 268 -8.20 -11.68 18.06
C GLU A 268 -7.40 -11.74 19.36
N THR A 269 -6.20 -12.33 19.31
CA THR A 269 -5.40 -12.60 20.53
C THR A 269 -4.42 -11.49 20.88
N ASP A 270 -3.92 -10.73 19.90
CA ASP A 270 -2.87 -9.75 20.13
C ASP A 270 -3.30 -8.32 19.77
N VAL A 271 -4.17 -8.12 18.77
CA VAL A 271 -4.61 -6.77 18.37
C VAL A 271 -5.81 -6.30 19.19
N LEU A 272 -6.93 -7.03 19.15
CA LEU A 272 -8.18 -6.62 19.82
C LEU A 272 -8.03 -6.38 21.34
N PRO A 273 -7.24 -7.17 22.09
CA PRO A 273 -7.08 -6.92 23.52
C PRO A 273 -6.37 -5.61 23.82
N LEU A 274 -5.40 -5.19 22.99
CA LEU A 274 -4.71 -3.92 23.13
C LEU A 274 -5.62 -2.74 22.81
N ILE A 275 -6.48 -2.87 21.80
CA ILE A 275 -7.50 -1.86 21.46
C ILE A 275 -8.50 -1.69 22.61
N SER A 276 -8.94 -2.80 23.22
CA SER A 276 -9.97 -2.80 24.26
C SER A 276 -9.46 -2.30 25.61
N LYS A 277 -8.23 -2.69 26.02
CA LYS A 277 -7.63 -2.27 27.30
C LYS A 277 -7.46 -0.77 27.42
N GLU A 278 -7.09 -0.12 26.34
CA GLU A 278 -6.89 1.33 26.29
C GLU A 278 -8.19 2.11 25.96
N GLY A 279 -9.33 1.42 25.80
CA GLY A 279 -10.66 2.05 25.73
C GLY A 279 -11.37 2.16 27.09
N LEU A 280 -10.73 1.67 28.15
CA LEU A 280 -11.19 1.69 29.56
C LEU A 280 -10.38 2.69 30.41
N GLY A 281 -9.62 3.60 29.77
CA GLY A 281 -8.81 4.64 30.41
C GLY A 281 -9.33 6.04 30.12
#